data_AF-A0A5P8LT27-F1
#
_entry.id   AF-A0A5P8LT27-F1
#
_cell.length_a   1.000
_cell.length_b   1.000
_cell.length_c   1.000
_cell.angle_alpha   90.00
_cell.angle_beta   90.00
_cell.angle_gamma   90.00
#
_symmetry.space_group_name_H-M   'P 1'
#
loop_
_entity.id
_entity.type
_entity.pdbx_description
1 polymer ?
#
loop_
_entity_poly.entity_id
_entity_poly.type
_entity_poly.pdbx_seq_one_letter_code
_entity_poly.pdbx_strand_id
1 'polypeptide(L)'
;MSLQPVFLAADGGLDYDRIVTEVVPIANLILLFAAVSLPAFVLGLLVGPELSVLFFLVGQFVLAVGVAVVLMYVIVRALQLHEERESAATDGSADR
;
A
#
# COMPACT_ATOMS: atom_id res chain seq x y z
N MET A 1 -23.93 8.29 -2.83
CA MET A 1 -23.03 7.13 -3.00
C MET A 1 -22.80 6.52 -1.63
N SER A 2 -23.38 5.35 -1.31
CA SER A 2 -23.04 4.67 -0.06
C SER A 2 -21.73 3.91 -0.28
N LEU A 3 -20.69 4.25 0.49
CA LEU A 3 -19.47 3.45 0.55
C LEU A 3 -19.82 2.12 1.22
N GLN A 4 -20.16 1.11 0.41
CA GLN A 4 -20.37 -0.23 0.92
C GLN A 4 -19.04 -0.78 1.47
N PRO A 5 -19.04 -1.41 2.65
CA PRO A 5 -17.79 -1.73 3.33
C PRO A 5 -17.00 -2.81 2.58
N VAL A 6 -15.78 -2.49 2.18
CA VAL A 6 -14.90 -3.37 1.38
C VAL A 6 -14.48 -4.63 2.16
N PHE A 7 -14.41 -4.55 3.48
CA PHE A 7 -13.89 -5.60 4.37
C PHE A 7 -14.96 -6.33 5.18
N LEU A 8 -16.25 -6.17 4.87
CA LEU A 8 -17.29 -6.91 5.57
C LEU A 8 -17.62 -8.22 4.86
N ALA A 9 -17.66 -9.29 5.64
CA ALA A 9 -18.22 -10.57 5.25
C ALA A 9 -19.76 -10.53 5.25
N ALA A 10 -20.39 -11.53 4.64
CA ALA A 10 -21.85 -11.61 4.49
C ALA A 10 -22.62 -11.69 5.82
N ASP A 11 -21.94 -12.10 6.90
CA ASP A 11 -22.46 -12.14 8.27
C ASP A 11 -22.32 -10.80 9.02
N GLY A 12 -21.77 -9.76 8.37
CA GLY A 12 -21.49 -8.47 8.98
C GLY A 12 -20.20 -8.43 9.81
N GLY A 13 -19.43 -9.52 9.83
CA GLY A 13 -18.09 -9.60 10.40
C GLY A 13 -17.01 -9.06 9.46
N LEU A 14 -15.75 -9.04 9.93
CA LEU A 14 -14.60 -8.71 9.07
C LEU A 14 -14.19 -9.92 8.24
N ASP A 15 -14.02 -9.73 6.94
CA ASP A 15 -13.44 -10.72 6.02
C ASP A 15 -11.91 -10.66 6.11
N TYR A 16 -11.35 -11.42 7.05
CA TYR A 16 -9.92 -11.44 7.31
C TYR A 16 -9.09 -11.98 6.13
N ASP A 17 -9.60 -12.96 5.39
CA ASP A 17 -8.90 -13.50 4.21
C ASP A 17 -8.76 -12.43 3.13
N ARG A 18 -9.81 -11.63 2.93
CA ARG A 18 -9.76 -10.48 2.03
C ARG A 18 -8.82 -9.40 2.54
N ILE A 19 -8.85 -9.08 3.83
CA ILE A 19 -7.92 -8.10 4.42
C ILE A 19 -6.48 -8.52 4.18
N VAL A 20 -6.14 -9.79 4.46
CA VAL A 20 -4.77 -10.28 4.26
C VAL A 20 -4.37 -10.20 2.78
N THR A 21 -5.25 -10.62 1.88
CA THR A 21 -5.01 -10.58 0.43
C THR A 21 -4.71 -9.16 -0.07
N GLU A 22 -5.36 -8.15 0.49
CA GLU A 22 -5.13 -6.73 0.15
C GLU A 22 -3.91 -6.12 0.84
N VAL A 23 -3.59 -6.57 2.06
CA VAL A 23 -2.47 -6.04 2.84
C VAL A 23 -1.12 -6.57 2.34
N VAL A 24 -1.06 -7.81 1.86
CA VAL A 24 0.19 -8.44 1.40
C VAL A 24 0.91 -7.61 0.30
N PRO A 25 0.23 -7.16 -0.77
CA PRO A 25 0.84 -6.29 -1.78
C PRO A 25 1.38 -4.98 -1.20
N ILE A 26 0.63 -4.34 -0.30
CA ILE A 26 1.03 -3.09 0.36
C ILE A 26 2.28 -3.32 1.21
N ALA A 27 2.29 -4.39 2.00
CA ALA A 27 3.43 -4.77 2.83
C ALA A 27 4.69 -5.04 1.99
N ASN A 28 4.55 -5.71 0.85
CA ASN A 28 5.65 -5.94 -0.08
C ASN A 28 6.24 -4.63 -0.63
N LEU A 29 5.39 -3.66 -0.99
CA LEU A 29 5.87 -2.35 -1.44
C LEU A 29 6.58 -1.58 -0.33
N ILE A 30 6.03 -1.58 0.88
CA ILE A 30 6.67 -0.95 2.05
C ILE A 30 8.03 -1.59 2.31
N LEU A 31 8.09 -2.93 2.32
CA LEU A 31 9.32 -3.69 2.54
C LEU A 31 10.38 -3.35 1.49
N LEU A 32 9.98 -3.22 0.21
CA LEU A 32 10.87 -2.84 -0.88
C LEU A 32 11.55 -1.50 -0.60
N PHE A 33 10.79 -0.44 -0.32
CA PHE A 33 11.38 0.88 -0.08
C PHE A 33 12.16 0.97 1.23
N ALA A 34 11.73 0.25 2.27
CA ALA A 34 12.50 0.09 3.49
C ALA A 34 13.86 -0.57 3.20
N ALA A 35 13.87 -1.68 2.45
CA ALA A 35 15.10 -2.37 2.06
C ALA A 35 16.03 -1.50 1.21
N VAL A 36 15.49 -0.72 0.27
CA VAL A 36 16.28 0.16 -0.59
C VAL A 36 16.87 1.36 0.17
N SER A 37 16.15 1.88 1.17
CA SER A 37 16.64 3.01 1.99
C SER A 37 17.63 2.61 3.09
N LEU A 38 17.57 1.36 3.56
CA LEU A 38 18.43 0.84 4.63
C LEU A 38 19.93 1.07 4.43
N PRO A 39 20.52 0.80 3.24
CA PRO A 39 21.94 1.07 3.00
C PRO A 39 22.33 2.52 3.27
N ALA A 40 21.48 3.50 2.93
CA ALA A 40 21.77 4.90 3.19
C ALA A 40 21.85 5.17 4.70
N PHE A 41 20.90 4.66 5.49
CA PHE A 41 20.93 4.81 6.95
C PHE A 41 22.13 4.11 7.57
N VAL A 42 22.45 2.88 7.14
CA VAL A 42 23.61 2.14 7.64
C VAL A 42 24.91 2.88 7.34
N LEU A 43 25.10 3.37 6.12
CA LEU A 43 26.27 4.17 5.77
C LEU A 43 26.34 5.46 6.59
N GLY A 44 25.20 6.12 6.81
CA GLY A 44 25.09 7.30 7.67
C GLY A 44 25.60 7.08 9.10
N LEU A 45 25.43 5.88 9.65
CA LEU A 45 25.94 5.50 10.98
C LEU A 45 27.45 5.21 10.99
N LEU A 46 28.02 4.81 9.86
CA LEU A 46 29.44 4.44 9.74
C LEU A 46 30.34 5.63 9.39
N VAL A 47 29.78 6.73 8.89
CA VAL A 47 30.52 7.94 8.52
C VAL A 47 30.54 8.97 9.65
N GLY A 48 31.47 9.93 9.57
CA GLY A 48 31.55 11.05 10.51
C GLY A 48 30.31 11.97 10.47
N PRO A 49 30.12 12.80 11.52
CA PRO A 49 28.89 13.59 11.72
C PRO A 49 28.57 14.57 10.58
N GLU A 50 29.58 15.07 9.88
CA GLU A 50 29.40 15.98 8.73
C GLU A 50 28.71 15.30 7.53
N LEU A 51 29.00 14.01 7.30
CA LEU A 51 28.43 13.24 6.19
C LEU A 51 27.20 12.43 6.60
N SER A 52 27.02 12.13 7.88
CA SER A 52 25.89 11.32 8.36
C SER A 52 24.56 11.95 7.97
N VAL A 53 24.42 13.27 8.15
CA VAL A 53 23.21 14.02 7.79
C VAL A 53 22.84 13.82 6.32
N LEU A 54 23.81 13.86 5.41
CA LEU A 54 23.57 13.67 3.98
C LEU A 54 23.01 12.27 3.66
N PHE A 55 23.60 11.23 4.25
CA PHE A 55 23.12 9.86 4.06
C PHE A 55 21.72 9.63 4.65
N PHE A 56 21.42 10.23 5.81
CA PHE A 56 20.08 10.20 6.38
C PHE A 56 19.07 10.92 5.49
N LEU A 57 19.42 12.06 4.90
CA LEU A 57 18.57 12.77 3.95
C LEU A 57 18.27 11.93 2.69
N VAL A 58 19.27 11.22 2.17
CA VAL A 58 19.09 10.29 1.04
C VAL A 58 18.13 9.16 1.42
N GLY A 59 18.32 8.53 2.59
CA GLY A 59 17.42 7.49 3.08
C GLY A 59 15.99 7.98 3.27
N GLN A 60 15.82 9.16 3.87
CA GLN A 60 14.51 9.81 4.04
C GLN A 60 13.85 10.15 2.70
N PHE A 61 14.62 10.63 1.73
CA PHE A 61 14.11 10.89 0.37
C PHE A 61 13.54 9.63 -0.27
N VAL A 62 14.28 8.52 -0.21
CA VAL A 62 13.82 7.22 -0.74
C VAL A 62 12.53 6.77 -0.04
N LEU A 63 12.46 6.88 1.28
CA LEU A 63 11.24 6.55 2.04
C LEU A 63 10.06 7.43 1.66
N ALA A 64 10.27 8.74 1.50
CA ALA A 64 9.21 9.67 1.11
C ALA A 64 8.65 9.35 -0.28
N VAL A 65 9.52 9.06 -1.25
CA VAL A 65 9.10 8.58 -2.59
C VAL A 65 8.35 7.26 -2.47
N GLY A 66 8.83 6.33 -1.64
CA GLY A 66 8.17 5.05 -1.38
C GLY A 66 6.76 5.21 -0.83
N VAL A 67 6.57 6.11 0.14
CA VAL A 67 5.24 6.42 0.69
C VAL A 67 4.30 6.96 -0.39
N ALA A 68 4.77 7.88 -1.24
CA ALA A 68 3.95 8.40 -2.34
C ALA A 68 3.51 7.30 -3.31
N VAL A 69 4.41 6.37 -3.65
CA VAL A 69 4.12 5.23 -4.52
C VAL A 69 3.13 4.26 -3.86
N VAL A 70 3.33 3.92 -2.59
CA VAL A 70 2.42 3.04 -1.83
C VAL A 70 1.01 3.64 -1.77
N LEU A 71 0.89 4.94 -1.51
CA LEU A 71 -0.40 5.62 -1.50
C LEU A 71 -1.08 5.60 -2.88
N MET A 72 -0.31 5.83 -3.96
CA MET A 72 -0.83 5.72 -5.32
C MET A 72 -1.37 4.30 -5.61
N TYR A 73 -0.64 3.26 -5.19
CA TYR A 73 -1.09 1.88 -5.32
C TYR A 73 -2.41 1.63 -4.57
N VAL A 74 -2.52 2.10 -3.32
CA VAL A 74 -3.75 1.97 -2.52
C VAL A 74 -4.94 2.62 -3.20
N ILE A 75 -4.76 3.82 -3.78
CA ILE A 75 -5.83 4.54 -4.50
C ILE A 75 -6.27 3.74 -5.72
N VAL A 76 -5.33 3.29 -6.55
CA VAL A 76 -5.64 2.50 -7.75
C VAL A 76 -6.36 1.20 -7.37
N ARG A 77 -5.90 0.52 -6.32
CA ARG A 77 -6.53 -0.72 -5.86
C ARG A 77 -7.96 -0.48 -5.36
N ALA A 78 -8.19 0.61 -4.63
CA ALA A 78 -9.53 0.97 -4.17
C ALA A 78 -10.49 1.25 -5.35
N LEU A 79 -10.01 1.89 -6.42
CA LEU A 79 -10.79 2.13 -7.64
C LEU A 79 -11.11 0.83 -8.38
N GLN A 80 -10.11 -0.05 -8.56
CA GLN A 80 -10.31 -1.36 -9.20
C GLN A 80 -11.37 -2.20 -8.46
N LEU A 81 -11.28 -2.24 -7.12
CA LEU A 81 -12.25 -2.95 -6.28
C LEU A 81 -13.67 -2.39 -6.40
N HIS A 82 -13.81 -1.10 -6.72
CA HIS A 82 -15.10 -0.46 -6.98
C HIS A 82 -15.65 -0.86 -8.35
N GLU A 83 -14.83 -0.82 -9.40
CA GLU A 83 -15.21 -1.20 -10.77
C GLU A 83 -15.60 -2.68 -10.88
N GLU A 84 -14.85 -3.58 -10.24
CA GLU A 84 -15.17 -5.02 -10.18
C GLU A 84 -16.56 -5.27 -9.56
N ARG A 85 -16.96 -4.47 -8.56
CA ARG A 85 -18.27 -4.57 -7.91
C ARG A 85 -19.40 -4.08 -8.79
N GLU A 86 -19.21 -2.94 -9.45
CA GLU A 86 -20.22 -2.37 -10.35
C GLU A 86 -20.51 -3.32 -11.51
N SER A 87 -19.45 -3.91 -12.09
CA SER A 87 -19.54 -4.92 -13.15
C SER A 87 -20.34 -6.14 -12.71
N ALA A 88 -20.04 -6.68 -11.52
CA ALA A 88 -20.76 -7.84 -10.97
C ALA A 88 -22.24 -7.55 -10.69
N ALA A 89 -22.59 -6.32 -10.29
CA ALA A 89 -23.97 -5.91 -10.07
C ALA A 89 -24.77 -5.80 -11.39
N THR A 90 -24.14 -5.35 -12.47
CA THR A 90 -24.79 -5.27 -13.79
C THR A 90 -25.02 -6.64 -14.43
N ASP A 91 -24.06 -7.57 -14.31
CA ASP A 91 -24.16 -8.91 -14.91
C ASP A 91 -25.25 -9.76 -14.24
N GLY A 92 -25.34 -9.72 -12.91
CA GLY A 92 -26.41 -10.37 -12.16
C GLY A 92 -27.82 -9.79 -12.37
N SER A 93 -27.94 -8.64 -13.05
CA SER A 93 -29.22 -8.04 -13.46
C SER A 93 -29.67 -8.46 -14.86
N ALA A 94 -28.73 -8.90 -15.71
CA ALA A 94 -29.02 -9.37 -17.06
C ALA A 94 -29.46 -10.84 -17.10
N ASP A 95 -29.10 -11.61 -16.07
CA ASP A 95 -29.44 -13.03 -15.90
C ASP A 95 -30.73 -13.28 -15.06
N ARG A 96 -31.48 -12.22 -14.73
CA ARG A 96 -32.78 -12.29 -14.04
C ARG A 96 -33.89 -11.72 -14.92
#